data_AF-A0A840GPQ3-F1
#
_entry.id   AF-A0A840GPQ3-F1
#
_cell.length_a   1.000
_cell.length_b   1.000
_cell.length_c   1.000
_cell.angle_alpha   90.00
_cell.angle_beta   90.00
_cell.angle_gamma   90.00
#
_symmetry.space_group_name_H-M   'P 1'
#
loop_
_entity.id
_entity.type
_entity.pdbx_description
1 polymer ?
#
loop_
_entity_poly.entity_id
_entity_poly.type
_entity_poly.pdbx_seq_one_letter_code
_entity_poly.pdbx_strand_id
1 'polypeptide(L)'
;MDHSFENLGPDRFQQMVQALLVSTNPRTVCLPIGQPDGGRDALQPTGSEVGKDEFIVFQVKFSRHPSSVRNLTEWLTEKTDGEREKIERLKARGAKEYFLITNVPGTAHLDSGSIDKTLCALRNEIGIPIHCWFRDDLNRLLDGV
;
A
#
# COMPACT_ATOMS: atom_id res chain seq x y z
N MET A 1 -16.76 7.83 -8.54
CA MET A 1 -16.79 7.24 -9.88
C MET A 1 -15.89 6.01 -9.90
N ASP A 2 -16.06 5.11 -10.88
CA ASP A 2 -15.09 4.03 -11.08
C ASP A 2 -14.02 4.49 -12.07
N HIS A 3 -12.83 4.82 -11.57
CA HIS A 3 -11.75 5.41 -12.36
C HIS A 3 -10.94 4.33 -13.09
N SER A 4 -10.58 4.56 -14.35
CA SER A 4 -9.82 3.58 -15.17
C SER A 4 -8.32 3.58 -14.86
N PHE A 5 -7.94 3.11 -13.67
CA PHE A 5 -6.54 3.03 -13.22
C PHE A 5 -5.63 2.23 -14.16
N GLU A 6 -6.18 1.25 -14.85
CA GLU A 6 -5.45 0.32 -15.71
C GLU A 6 -4.82 1.03 -16.91
N ASN A 7 -5.41 2.14 -17.35
CA ASN A 7 -4.92 2.95 -18.47
C ASN A 7 -3.67 3.77 -18.12
N LEU A 8 -3.39 3.97 -16.83
CA LEU A 8 -2.21 4.70 -16.37
C LEU A 8 -0.94 3.85 -16.53
N GLY A 9 -1.06 2.53 -16.36
CA GLY A 9 0.09 1.65 -16.18
C GLY A 9 0.75 1.82 -14.81
N PRO A 10 1.74 0.97 -14.47
CA PRO A 10 2.29 0.90 -13.11
C PRO A 10 2.92 2.22 -12.64
N ASP A 11 3.76 2.84 -13.48
CA ASP A 11 4.52 4.03 -13.10
C ASP A 11 3.61 5.24 -12.87
N ARG A 12 2.67 5.51 -13.79
CA ARG A 12 1.73 6.63 -13.63
C ARG A 12 0.72 6.36 -12.51
N PHE A 13 0.35 5.11 -12.28
CA PHE A 13 -0.48 4.74 -11.13
C PHE A 13 0.24 5.04 -9.81
N GLN A 14 1.53 4.69 -9.71
CA GLN A 14 2.35 5.06 -8.54
C GLN A 14 2.46 6.58 -8.37
N GLN A 15 2.66 7.35 -9.44
CA GLN A 15 2.66 8.84 -9.38
C GLN A 15 1.33 9.38 -8.84
N MET A 16 0.22 8.86 -9.34
CA MET A 16 -1.11 9.27 -8.92
C MET A 16 -1.32 8.96 -7.42
N VAL A 17 -0.96 7.77 -6.98
CA VAL A 17 -1.06 7.38 -5.56
C VAL A 17 -0.15 8.27 -4.69
N GLN A 18 1.08 8.55 -5.12
CA GLN A 18 1.98 9.46 -4.43
C GLN A 18 1.39 10.86 -4.28
N ALA A 19 0.73 11.38 -5.33
CA ALA A 19 0.02 12.66 -5.26
C ALA A 19 -1.14 12.65 -4.25
N LEU A 20 -1.93 11.57 -4.21
CA LEU A 20 -2.99 11.36 -3.22
C LEU A 20 -2.45 11.25 -1.79
N LEU A 21 -1.31 10.60 -1.61
CA LEU A 21 -0.66 10.50 -0.31
C LEU A 21 -0.20 11.87 0.19
N VAL A 22 0.42 12.68 -0.67
CA VAL A 22 0.85 14.04 -0.29
C VAL A 22 -0.35 14.95 0.03
N SER A 23 -1.47 14.83 -0.69
CA SER A 23 -2.66 15.65 -0.41
C SER A 23 -3.34 15.28 0.92
N THR A 24 -3.33 14.00 1.28
CA THR A 24 -3.94 13.50 2.54
C THR A 24 -2.97 13.54 3.72
N ASN A 25 -1.67 13.47 3.47
CA ASN A 25 -0.60 13.38 4.45
C ASN A 25 0.56 14.31 4.06
N PRO A 26 0.53 15.60 4.44
CA PRO A 26 1.49 16.62 3.97
C PRO A 26 2.97 16.37 4.30
N ARG A 27 3.27 15.45 5.23
CA ARG A 27 4.66 15.08 5.61
C ARG A 27 5.19 13.87 4.83
N THR A 28 4.44 13.38 3.84
CA THR A 28 4.86 12.24 3.02
C THR A 28 6.03 12.61 2.12
N VAL A 29 7.02 11.72 2.06
CA VAL A 29 8.17 11.76 1.16
C VAL A 29 7.99 10.67 0.12
N CYS A 30 7.79 11.08 -1.13
CA CYS A 30 7.65 10.17 -2.27
C CYS A 30 9.02 9.73 -2.78
N LEU A 31 9.18 8.44 -3.06
CA LEU A 31 10.42 7.89 -3.62
C LEU A 31 10.39 7.95 -5.17
N PRO A 32 11.57 8.05 -5.83
CA PRO A 32 11.66 8.04 -7.28
C PRO A 32 11.10 6.75 -7.88
N ILE A 33 10.40 6.85 -9.01
CA ILE A 33 9.77 5.70 -9.66
C ILE A 33 10.76 4.96 -10.54
N GLY A 34 10.62 3.63 -10.60
CA GLY A 34 11.45 2.76 -11.42
C GLY A 34 12.82 2.47 -10.82
N GLN A 35 13.00 2.72 -9.51
CA GLN A 35 14.24 2.42 -8.79
C GLN A 35 14.06 1.25 -7.81
N PRO A 36 15.16 0.57 -7.41
CA PRO A 36 15.10 -0.46 -6.38
C PRO A 36 14.84 0.16 -5.00
N ASP A 37 13.57 0.36 -4.67
CA ASP A 37 13.21 1.16 -3.49
C ASP A 37 13.16 0.37 -2.17
N GLY A 38 13.44 -0.94 -2.26
CA GLY A 38 13.45 -1.84 -1.11
C GLY A 38 12.06 -2.10 -0.55
N GLY A 39 11.02 -2.05 -1.38
CA GLY A 39 9.64 -2.32 -0.98
C GLY A 39 8.90 -1.10 -0.41
N ARG A 40 9.35 0.11 -0.74
CA ARG A 40 8.74 1.37 -0.30
C ARG A 40 8.50 2.23 -1.53
N ASP A 41 7.38 2.91 -1.60
CA ASP A 41 7.09 3.89 -2.65
C ASP A 41 6.92 5.30 -2.08
N ALA A 42 6.58 5.39 -0.79
CA ALA A 42 6.64 6.63 -0.02
C ALA A 42 6.84 6.32 1.48
N LEU A 43 7.23 7.35 2.23
CA LEU A 43 7.46 7.29 3.68
C LEU A 43 6.84 8.51 4.34
N GLN A 44 6.33 8.37 5.56
CA GLN A 44 5.89 9.52 6.36
C GLN A 44 6.52 9.46 7.74
N PRO A 45 7.35 10.45 8.13
CA PRO A 45 7.84 10.55 9.49
C PRO A 45 6.70 10.72 10.49
N THR A 46 6.73 9.95 11.57
CA THR A 46 5.78 10.03 12.68
C THR A 46 6.43 10.46 13.98
N GLY A 47 7.74 10.26 14.13
CA GLY A 47 8.50 10.71 15.29
C GLY A 47 8.56 12.24 15.36
N SER A 48 8.26 12.80 16.54
CA SER A 48 8.48 14.22 16.87
C SER A 48 9.78 14.45 17.64
N GLU A 49 10.45 13.37 18.08
CA GLU A 49 11.68 13.42 18.87
C GLU A 49 12.91 13.30 17.98
N VAL A 50 13.85 14.24 18.16
CA VAL A 50 15.15 14.22 17.48
C VAL A 50 15.90 12.94 17.88
N GLY A 51 16.22 12.10 16.89
CA GLY A 51 16.96 10.84 17.09
C GLY A 51 16.11 9.58 17.15
N LYS A 52 14.78 9.67 17.02
CA LYS A 52 13.90 8.52 16.78
C LYS A 52 13.33 8.58 15.37
N ASP A 53 13.86 7.75 14.49
CA ASP A 53 13.41 7.62 13.10
C ASP A 53 12.17 6.72 13.04
N GLU A 54 11.04 7.19 13.58
CA GLU A 54 9.75 6.49 13.43
C GLU A 54 9.05 6.96 12.16
N PHE A 55 8.56 6.01 11.37
CA PHE A 55 7.90 6.31 10.10
C PHE A 55 6.83 5.29 9.72
N ILE A 56 5.93 5.72 8.85
CA ILE A 56 4.95 4.90 8.13
C ILE A 56 5.52 4.58 6.75
N VAL A 57 5.35 3.34 6.32
CA VAL A 57 5.73 2.89 4.99
C VAL A 57 4.51 2.80 4.11
N PHE A 58 4.60 3.35 2.89
CA PHE A 58 3.58 3.18 1.86
C PHE A 58 4.17 2.39 0.70
N GLN A 59 3.43 1.38 0.25
CA GLN A 59 3.78 0.58 -0.90
C GLN A 59 2.58 0.43 -1.85
N VAL A 60 2.85 0.54 -3.15
CA VAL A 60 1.88 0.49 -4.23
C VAL A 60 2.03 -0.83 -4.98
N LYS A 61 0.94 -1.58 -5.14
CA LYS A 61 0.87 -2.80 -5.94
C LYS A 61 -0.16 -2.62 -7.04
N PHE A 62 0.29 -2.66 -8.29
CA PHE A 62 -0.56 -2.48 -9.46
C PHE A 62 -0.79 -3.79 -10.21
N SER A 63 -2.03 -4.00 -10.65
CA SER A 63 -2.42 -5.07 -11.57
C SER A 63 -2.95 -4.49 -12.88
N ARG A 64 -2.44 -4.95 -14.03
CA ARG A 64 -3.00 -4.59 -15.35
C ARG A 64 -4.38 -5.18 -15.59
N HIS A 65 -4.71 -6.26 -14.88
CA HIS A 65 -5.95 -7.01 -15.05
C HIS A 65 -6.55 -7.29 -13.67
N PRO A 66 -7.04 -6.26 -12.94
CA PRO A 66 -7.53 -6.43 -11.58
C PRO A 66 -8.71 -7.41 -11.50
N SER A 67 -9.59 -7.43 -12.50
CA SER A 67 -10.72 -8.36 -12.58
C SER A 67 -10.31 -9.83 -12.75
N SER A 68 -9.06 -10.10 -13.14
CA SER A 68 -8.52 -11.45 -13.26
C SER A 68 -7.90 -11.96 -11.95
N VAL A 69 -7.76 -11.11 -10.93
CA VAL A 69 -7.28 -11.50 -9.60
C VAL A 69 -8.39 -12.24 -8.87
N ARG A 70 -8.36 -13.58 -8.94
CA ARG A 70 -9.36 -14.44 -8.30
C ARG A 70 -9.20 -14.51 -6.78
N ASN A 71 -7.95 -14.55 -6.31
CA ASN A 71 -7.64 -14.58 -4.89
C ASN A 71 -6.72 -13.40 -4.55
N LEU A 72 -7.33 -12.34 -4.02
CA LEU A 72 -6.63 -11.13 -3.64
C LEU A 72 -5.64 -11.36 -2.49
N THR A 73 -6.00 -12.21 -1.53
CA THR A 73 -5.15 -12.53 -0.38
C THR A 73 -3.87 -13.23 -0.87
N GLU A 74 -4.00 -14.30 -1.66
CA GLU A 74 -2.83 -14.98 -2.24
C GLU A 74 -2.01 -14.04 -3.10
N TRP A 75 -2.65 -13.24 -3.97
CA TRP A 75 -1.93 -12.32 -4.85
C TRP A 75 -1.13 -11.27 -4.07
N LEU A 76 -1.69 -10.69 -3.01
CA LEU A 76 -0.97 -9.71 -2.18
C LEU A 76 0.09 -10.36 -1.31
N THR A 77 -0.20 -11.53 -0.70
CA THR A 77 0.76 -12.28 0.09
C THR A 77 1.95 -12.72 -0.76
N GLU A 78 1.75 -13.32 -1.94
CA GLU A 78 2.86 -13.69 -2.84
C GLU A 78 3.73 -12.49 -3.24
N LYS A 79 3.11 -11.33 -3.45
CA LYS A 79 3.82 -10.09 -3.79
C LYS A 79 4.52 -9.45 -2.60
N THR A 80 4.20 -9.86 -1.38
CA THR A 80 4.75 -9.35 -0.11
C THR A 80 5.76 -10.32 0.51
N ASP A 81 5.57 -11.63 0.34
CA ASP A 81 6.46 -12.71 0.81
C ASP A 81 7.90 -12.52 0.31
N GLY A 82 8.05 -12.14 -0.97
CA GLY A 82 9.34 -11.79 -1.57
C GLY A 82 10.02 -10.55 -0.97
N GLU A 83 9.35 -9.87 -0.04
CA GLU A 83 9.77 -8.63 0.60
C GLU A 83 9.86 -8.74 2.13
N ARG A 84 9.59 -9.92 2.72
CA ARG A 84 9.67 -10.16 4.16
C ARG A 84 10.97 -9.68 4.78
N GLU A 85 12.12 -10.02 4.20
CA GLU A 85 13.42 -9.56 4.70
C GLU A 85 13.55 -8.02 4.66
N LYS A 86 12.95 -7.37 3.67
CA LYS A 86 12.97 -5.91 3.53
C LYS A 86 12.11 -5.29 4.62
N ILE A 87 10.92 -5.84 4.85
CA ILE A 87 9.99 -5.41 5.90
C ILE A 87 10.65 -5.53 7.28
N GLU A 88 11.33 -6.64 7.58
CA GLU A 88 12.06 -6.78 8.84
C GLU A 88 13.17 -5.72 9.01
N ARG A 89 13.89 -5.40 7.93
CA ARG A 89 14.87 -4.31 7.95
C ARG A 89 14.21 -2.94 8.18
N LEU A 90 13.02 -2.72 7.65
CA LEU A 90 12.27 -1.48 7.86
C LEU A 90 11.76 -1.36 9.30
N LYS A 91 11.27 -2.46 9.88
CA LYS A 91 10.90 -2.54 11.29
C LYS A 91 12.07 -2.22 12.21
N ALA A 92 13.24 -2.83 11.94
CA ALA A 92 14.46 -2.56 12.70
C ALA A 92 14.94 -1.09 12.58
N ARG A 93 14.55 -0.40 11.50
CA ARG A 93 14.84 1.02 11.28
C ARG A 93 13.79 1.98 11.83
N GLY A 94 12.68 1.48 12.37
CA GLY A 94 11.63 2.29 13.00
C GLY A 94 10.30 2.35 12.27
N ALA A 95 10.04 1.48 11.29
CA ALA A 95 8.71 1.37 10.68
C ALA A 95 7.66 0.97 11.72
N LYS A 96 6.62 1.80 11.88
CA LYS A 96 5.53 1.57 12.85
C LYS A 96 4.25 1.05 12.22
N GLU A 97 3.97 1.49 11.00
CA GLU A 97 2.77 1.09 10.27
C GLU A 97 3.12 0.87 8.80
N TYR A 98 2.34 0.00 8.16
CA TYR A 98 2.48 -0.34 6.76
C TYR A 98 1.18 -0.07 6.01
N PHE A 99 1.26 0.62 4.90
CA PHE A 99 0.13 0.88 4.00
C PHE A 99 0.39 0.21 2.67
N LEU A 100 -0.52 -0.67 2.28
CA LEU A 100 -0.51 -1.34 0.99
C LEU A 100 -1.63 -0.79 0.12
N ILE A 101 -1.30 -0.27 -1.06
CA ILE A 101 -2.24 0.46 -1.92
C ILE A 101 -2.34 -0.25 -3.26
N THR A 102 -3.54 -0.56 -3.72
CA THR A 102 -3.75 -1.34 -4.94
C THR A 102 -4.99 -0.93 -5.74
N ASN A 103 -4.94 -1.12 -7.06
CA ASN A 103 -6.09 -0.93 -7.96
C ASN A 103 -7.02 -2.15 -8.06
N VAL A 104 -6.74 -3.22 -7.31
CA VAL A 104 -7.58 -4.41 -7.27
C VAL A 104 -8.74 -4.19 -6.29
N PRO A 105 -9.99 -4.48 -6.67
CA PRO A 105 -11.13 -4.35 -5.77
C PRO A 105 -11.15 -5.46 -4.71
N GLY A 106 -11.67 -5.13 -3.53
CA GLY A 106 -11.92 -6.07 -2.44
C GLY A 106 -13.40 -6.48 -2.36
N THR A 107 -13.71 -7.56 -1.64
CA THR A 107 -15.08 -7.95 -1.29
C THR A 107 -15.31 -7.76 0.21
N ALA A 108 -16.49 -7.24 0.56
CA ALA A 108 -16.82 -6.74 1.90
C ALA A 108 -17.68 -7.71 2.74
N HIS A 109 -17.75 -9.00 2.36
CA HIS A 109 -18.47 -9.97 3.18
C HIS A 109 -17.82 -10.08 4.57
N LEU A 110 -18.61 -9.94 5.63
CA LEU A 110 -18.12 -10.03 7.00
C LEU A 110 -17.37 -11.35 7.23
N ASP A 111 -16.15 -11.27 7.76
CA ASP A 111 -15.24 -12.37 8.13
C ASP A 111 -14.78 -13.29 6.98
N SER A 112 -15.31 -13.10 5.78
CA SER A 112 -15.14 -14.02 4.65
C SER A 112 -14.79 -13.34 3.34
N GLY A 113 -14.98 -12.02 3.28
CA GLY A 113 -14.60 -11.15 2.19
C GLY A 113 -13.08 -11.08 2.03
N SER A 114 -12.65 -10.72 0.83
CA SER A 114 -11.22 -10.64 0.53
C SER A 114 -10.53 -9.52 1.31
N ILE A 115 -11.24 -8.47 1.72
CA ILE A 115 -10.70 -7.39 2.55
C ILE A 115 -10.26 -7.94 3.91
N ASP A 116 -11.18 -8.57 4.64
CA ASP A 116 -10.93 -9.10 5.98
C ASP A 116 -9.85 -10.18 5.97
N LYS A 117 -9.94 -11.12 5.01
CA LYS A 117 -8.94 -12.19 4.84
C LYS A 117 -7.55 -11.65 4.54
N THR A 118 -7.45 -10.67 3.64
CA THR A 118 -6.17 -10.05 3.26
C THR A 118 -5.56 -9.31 4.43
N LEU A 119 -6.35 -8.47 5.12
CA LEU A 119 -5.86 -7.74 6.29
C LEU A 119 -5.39 -8.70 7.39
N CYS A 120 -6.13 -9.78 7.64
CA CYS A 120 -5.74 -10.80 8.61
C CYS A 120 -4.42 -11.49 8.21
N ALA A 121 -4.31 -11.95 6.96
CA ALA A 121 -3.12 -12.62 6.45
C ALA A 121 -1.87 -11.71 6.53
N LEU A 122 -1.97 -10.49 6.02
CA LEU A 122 -0.84 -9.55 5.99
C LEU A 122 -0.45 -9.07 7.39
N ARG A 123 -1.40 -8.86 8.31
CA ARG A 123 -1.08 -8.53 9.72
C ARG A 123 -0.23 -9.61 10.38
N ASN A 124 -0.61 -10.87 10.17
CA ASN A 124 0.10 -12.02 10.73
C ASN A 124 1.50 -12.18 10.11
N GLU A 125 1.64 -11.83 8.83
CA GLU A 125 2.89 -11.99 8.09
C GLU A 125 3.93 -10.90 8.43
N ILE A 126 3.49 -9.65 8.51
CA ILE A 126 4.33 -8.45 8.63
C ILE A 126 4.68 -8.15 10.11
N GLY A 127 3.74 -8.37 11.04
CA GLY A 127 3.96 -8.17 12.47
C GLY A 127 4.04 -6.71 12.94
N ILE A 128 3.59 -5.75 12.12
CA ILE A 128 3.23 -4.38 12.52
C ILE A 128 1.82 -4.06 11.98
N PRO A 129 1.12 -3.05 12.52
CA PRO A 129 -0.15 -2.60 11.97
C PRO A 129 -0.07 -2.39 10.45
N ILE A 130 -0.96 -3.06 9.72
CA ILE A 130 -1.13 -2.87 8.28
C ILE A 130 -2.52 -2.33 7.97
N HIS A 131 -2.53 -1.38 7.04
CA HIS A 131 -3.68 -0.80 6.39
C HIS A 131 -3.62 -1.10 4.89
N CYS A 132 -4.78 -1.26 4.26
CA CYS A 132 -4.87 -1.46 2.82
C CYS A 132 -5.82 -0.45 2.21
N TRP A 133 -5.42 0.17 1.11
CA TRP A 133 -6.30 0.92 0.23
C TRP A 133 -6.54 0.11 -1.03
N PHE A 134 -7.78 -0.32 -1.20
CA PHE A 134 -8.23 -1.01 -2.40
C PHE A 134 -8.72 -0.02 -3.44
N ARG A 135 -9.15 -0.55 -4.58
CA ARG A 135 -9.73 0.25 -5.68
C ARG A 135 -10.80 1.23 -5.19
N ASP A 136 -11.70 0.77 -4.31
CA ASP A 136 -12.80 1.58 -3.80
C ASP A 136 -12.31 2.77 -2.95
N ASP A 137 -11.28 2.58 -2.12
CA ASP A 137 -10.66 3.67 -1.35
C ASP A 137 -10.08 4.73 -2.28
N LEU A 138 -9.34 4.31 -3.31
CA LEU A 138 -8.75 5.21 -4.31
C LEU A 138 -9.82 5.98 -5.08
N ASN A 139 -10.90 5.31 -5.46
CA ASN A 139 -12.03 5.95 -6.13
C ASN A 139 -12.65 7.05 -5.25
N ARG A 140 -12.83 6.80 -3.95
CA ARG A 140 -13.40 7.81 -3.03
C ARG A 140 -12.45 8.95 -2.72
N LEU A 141 -11.16 8.67 -2.60
CA LEU A 141 -10.14 9.70 -2.45
C LEU A 141 -10.10 10.63 -3.65
N LEU A 142 -10.20 10.10 -4.87
CA LEU A 142 -10.23 10.90 -6.09
C LEU A 142 -11.53 11.67 -6.28
N ASP A 143 -12.67 11.14 -5.86
CA ASP A 143 -13.95 11.85 -5.93
C ASP A 143 -14.00 13.07 -4.98
N GLY A 144 -13.16 13.09 -3.95
CA GLY A 144 -13.09 14.17 -2.97
C GLY A 144 -12.06 15.27 -3.26
N VAL A 145 -11.30 15.13 -4.37
CA VAL A 145 -10.28 16.08 -4.85
C VAL A 145 -10.84 16.81 -6.07
#